data_AF-A0A7C7GAX4-F1
#
_entry.id   AF-A0A7C7GAX4-F1
#
_cell.length_a   1.000
_cell.length_b   1.000
_cell.length_c   1.000
_cell.angle_alpha   90.00
_cell.angle_beta   90.00
_cell.angle_gamma   90.00
#
_symmetry.space_group_name_H-M   'P 1'
#
loop_
_entity.id
_entity.type
_entity.pdbx_description
1 polymer ?
#
loop_
_entity_poly.entity_id
_entity_poly.type
_entity_poly.pdbx_seq_one_letter_code
_entity_poly.pdbx_strand_id
1 'polypeptide(L)'
;MSGPPSLQDLITAVNQVAGNFSAAESRACFRDPVIIVSAPRAGSTLLFELMSQAKGLWTVGGESHPVFMTQPHLRAENASFDSGRLTKAHAEGETAHKIRAGFLTLLVDRDRKRYMTME
;
A
#
# COMPACT_ATOMS: atom_id res chain seq x y z
N MET A 1 -10.97 16.17 11.93
CA MET A 1 -10.43 15.54 10.72
C MET A 1 -8.98 15.21 11.01
N SER A 2 -8.64 13.95 11.29
CA SER A 2 -7.23 13.56 11.44
C SER A 2 -6.59 13.56 10.05
N GLY A 3 -5.46 14.24 9.89
CA GLY A 3 -4.71 14.24 8.63
C GLY A 3 -4.27 12.84 8.21
N PRO A 4 -3.74 12.67 6.98
CA PRO A 4 -3.13 11.40 6.58
C PRO A 4 -2.03 11.01 7.60
N PRO A 5 -1.86 9.71 7.92
CA PRO A 5 -0.83 9.27 8.84
C PRO A 5 0.54 9.73 8.36
N SER A 6 1.43 10.10 9.29
CA SER A 6 2.79 10.47 8.90
C SER A 6 3.51 9.26 8.30
N LEU A 7 4.55 9.51 7.49
CA LEU A 7 5.36 8.42 6.95
C LEU A 7 5.97 7.56 8.07
N GLN A 8 6.31 8.17 9.22
CA GLN A 8 6.85 7.45 10.37
C GLN A 8 5.81 6.53 11.03
N ASP A 9 4.56 6.99 11.15
CA ASP A 9 3.46 6.17 11.66
C ASP A 9 3.20 4.99 10.72
N LEU A 10 3.23 5.24 9.41
CA LEU A 10 3.06 4.19 8.41
C LEU A 10 4.19 3.16 8.47
N ILE A 11 5.45 3.58 8.60
CA ILE A 11 6.60 2.67 8.75
C ILE A 11 6.43 1.80 10.00
N THR A 12 6.03 2.40 11.12
CA THR A 12 5.79 1.67 12.37
C THR A 12 4.69 0.63 12.18
N ALA A 13 3.56 1.02 11.58
CA ALA A 13 2.45 0.12 11.30
C ALA A 13 2.82 -1.03 10.35
N VAL A 14 3.61 -0.75 9.30
CA VAL A 14 4.11 -1.77 8.37
C VAL A 14 4.98 -2.79 9.09
N ASN A 15 5.90 -2.34 9.95
CA ASN A 15 6.77 -3.23 10.70
C ASN A 15 5.98 -4.08 11.71
N GLN A 16 4.96 -3.51 12.36
CA GLN A 16 4.07 -4.26 13.25
C GLN A 16 3.31 -5.35 12.50
N VAL A 17 2.69 -5.01 11.36
CA VAL A 17 1.96 -6.01 10.55
C VAL A 17 2.92 -7.07 9.98
N ALA A 18 4.11 -6.68 9.52
CA ALA A 18 5.11 -7.62 9.03
C ALA A 18 5.68 -8.54 10.14
N GLY A 19 5.71 -8.06 11.39
CA GLY A 19 6.08 -8.89 12.54
C GLY A 19 4.97 -9.86 12.96
N ASN A 20 3.71 -9.47 12.78
CA ASN A 20 2.55 -10.24 13.22
C ASN A 20 2.05 -11.26 12.18
N PHE A 21 2.35 -11.05 10.91
CA PHE A 21 1.92 -11.91 9.80
C PHE A 21 3.11 -12.34 8.98
N SER A 22 3.20 -13.61 8.66
CA SER A 22 4.21 -14.13 7.74
C SER A 22 4.02 -13.60 6.31
N ALA A 23 5.06 -13.77 5.49
CA ALA A 23 5.01 -13.47 4.05
C ALA A 23 3.92 -14.25 3.30
N ALA A 24 3.59 -15.47 3.75
CA ALA A 24 2.57 -16.33 3.16
C ALA A 24 1.16 -15.88 3.58
N GLU A 25 0.94 -15.58 4.86
CA GLU A 25 -0.34 -15.09 5.37
C GLU A 25 -0.71 -13.75 4.74
N SER A 26 0.24 -12.81 4.72
CA SER A 26 0.04 -11.51 4.05
C SER A 26 -0.25 -11.67 2.55
N ARG A 27 0.32 -12.67 1.87
CA ARG A 27 0.00 -12.97 0.47
C ARG A 27 -1.41 -13.56 0.31
N ALA A 28 -1.84 -14.42 1.22
CA ALA A 28 -3.16 -15.06 1.17
C ALA A 28 -4.31 -14.04 1.30
N CYS A 29 -4.08 -12.89 1.93
CA CYS A 29 -5.07 -11.80 2.00
C CYS A 29 -5.36 -11.14 0.64
N PHE A 30 -4.47 -11.24 -0.36
CA PHE A 30 -4.63 -10.60 -1.67
C PHE A 30 -4.85 -11.63 -2.78
N ARG A 31 -6.03 -12.27 -2.78
CA ARG A 31 -6.36 -13.30 -3.76
C ARG A 31 -6.57 -12.74 -5.18
N ASP A 32 -7.33 -11.65 -5.29
CA ASP A 32 -7.74 -11.04 -6.56
C ASP A 32 -7.55 -9.51 -6.55
N PRO A 33 -6.30 -9.02 -6.44
CA PRO A 33 -6.05 -7.59 -6.36
C PRO A 33 -6.33 -6.92 -7.70
N VAL A 34 -7.09 -5.82 -7.66
CA VAL A 34 -7.28 -4.93 -8.82
C VAL A 34 -6.28 -3.79 -8.74
N ILE A 35 -5.51 -3.59 -9.80
CA ILE A 35 -4.51 -2.52 -9.91
C ILE A 35 -4.95 -1.55 -11.01
N ILE A 36 -5.06 -0.27 -10.67
CA ILE A 36 -5.35 0.80 -11.63
C ILE A 36 -4.03 1.44 -12.05
N VAL A 37 -3.67 1.29 -13.32
CA VAL A 37 -2.53 1.97 -13.95
C VAL A 37 -3.06 2.90 -15.02
N SER A 38 -2.65 4.16 -14.98
CA SER A 38 -3.18 5.19 -15.88
C SER A 38 -2.12 6.23 -16.23
N ALA A 39 -2.22 6.79 -17.44
CA ALA A 39 -1.50 8.02 -17.77
C ALA A 39 -1.97 9.18 -16.87
N PRO A 40 -1.13 10.22 -16.68
CA PRO A 40 -1.54 11.43 -15.96
C PRO A 40 -2.84 12.01 -16.55
N ARG A 41 -3.76 12.39 -15.66
CA ARG A 41 -5.05 13.05 -15.99
C ARG A 41 -6.04 12.21 -16.82
N ALA A 42 -5.87 10.89 -16.89
CA ALA A 42 -6.81 9.98 -17.57
C ALA A 42 -8.07 9.61 -16.73
N GLY A 43 -8.35 10.31 -15.64
CA GLY A 43 -9.54 10.09 -14.82
C GLY A 43 -9.48 8.89 -13.87
N SER A 44 -8.31 8.32 -13.60
CA SER A 44 -8.15 7.18 -12.67
C SER A 44 -8.57 7.48 -11.23
N THR A 45 -8.42 8.72 -10.78
CA THR A 45 -8.94 9.16 -9.47
C THR A 45 -10.45 8.97 -9.39
N LEU A 46 -11.21 9.42 -10.40
CA LEU A 46 -12.67 9.25 -10.44
C LEU A 46 -13.05 7.77 -10.49
N LEU A 47 -12.36 6.97 -11.31
CA LEU A 47 -12.58 5.52 -11.36
C LEU A 47 -12.35 4.88 -9.99
N PHE A 48 -11.24 5.20 -9.32
CA PHE A 48 -10.92 4.69 -7.99
C PHE A 48 -11.97 5.09 -6.95
N GLU A 49 -12.39 6.36 -6.94
CA GLU A 49 -13.43 6.86 -6.04
C GLU A 49 -14.75 6.12 -6.24
N LEU A 50 -15.17 5.89 -7.49
CA LEU A 50 -16.38 5.11 -7.79
C LEU A 50 -16.26 3.66 -7.32
N MET A 51 -15.12 3.00 -7.57
CA MET A 51 -14.87 1.64 -7.10
C MET A 51 -14.84 1.55 -5.58
N SER A 52 -14.31 2.59 -4.89
CA SER A 52 -14.27 2.63 -3.42
C SER A 52 -15.65 2.58 -2.77
N GLN A 53 -16.72 2.90 -3.50
CA GLN A 53 -18.09 2.84 -3.03
C GLN A 53 -18.76 1.48 -3.28
N ALA A 54 -18.15 0.59 -4.05
CA ALA A 54 -18.69 -0.73 -4.32
C ALA A 54 -18.63 -1.60 -3.05
N LYS A 55 -19.71 -2.36 -2.80
CA LYS A 55 -19.76 -3.30 -1.66
C LYS A 55 -18.78 -4.45 -1.91
N GLY A 56 -18.07 -4.87 -0.86
CA GLY A 56 -17.14 -6.00 -0.90
C GLY A 56 -15.74 -5.64 -1.42
N LEU A 57 -15.49 -4.39 -1.81
CA LEU A 57 -14.14 -3.91 -2.13
C LEU A 57 -13.48 -3.26 -0.92
N TRP A 58 -12.21 -3.59 -0.75
CA TRP A 58 -11.28 -2.92 0.16
C TRP A 58 -10.30 -2.13 -0.68
N THR A 59 -10.11 -0.86 -0.35
CA THR A 59 -9.20 0.02 -1.08
C THR A 59 -8.13 0.56 -0.16
N VAL A 60 -7.05 1.09 -0.72
CA VAL A 60 -6.01 1.79 0.05
C VAL A 60 -6.47 3.17 0.57
N GLY A 61 -7.73 3.55 0.32
CA GLY A 61 -8.34 4.80 0.78
C GLY A 61 -7.85 6.08 0.07
N GLY A 62 -6.87 5.99 -0.81
CA GLY A 62 -6.26 7.12 -1.51
C GLY A 62 -5.07 6.69 -2.36
N GLU A 63 -3.95 7.40 -2.26
CA GLU A 63 -2.75 7.09 -3.03
C GLU A 63 -1.95 5.92 -2.42
N SER A 64 -1.41 5.05 -3.28
CA SER A 64 -0.55 3.93 -2.89
C SER A 64 0.92 4.32 -2.68
N HIS A 65 1.34 5.50 -3.16
CA HIS A 65 2.73 5.95 -3.15
C HIS A 65 3.40 5.91 -1.76
N PRO A 66 2.72 6.32 -0.66
CA PRO A 66 3.32 6.29 0.68
C PRO A 66 3.79 4.89 1.11
N VAL A 67 3.15 3.81 0.63
CA VAL A 67 3.56 2.43 0.93
C VAL A 67 4.95 2.14 0.40
N PHE A 68 5.26 2.55 -0.84
CA PHE A 68 6.58 2.37 -1.43
C PHE A 68 7.65 3.17 -0.68
N MET A 69 7.29 4.39 -0.25
CA MET A 69 8.19 5.25 0.55
C MET A 69 8.56 4.65 1.92
N THR A 70 7.84 3.64 2.43
CA THR A 70 8.24 2.95 3.67
C THR A 70 9.54 2.17 3.51
N GLN A 71 9.94 1.86 2.28
CA GLN A 71 11.16 1.13 1.95
C GLN A 71 12.22 2.14 1.46
N PRO A 72 13.27 2.44 2.26
CA PRO A 72 14.23 3.50 1.92
C PRO A 72 14.90 3.32 0.56
N HIS A 73 15.18 2.07 0.16
CA HIS A 73 15.83 1.73 -1.10
C HIS A 73 14.91 1.86 -2.33
N LEU A 74 13.61 2.09 -2.15
CA LEU A 74 12.65 2.31 -3.25
C LEU A 74 12.28 3.79 -3.44
N ARG A 75 12.80 4.68 -2.57
CA ARG A 75 12.56 6.12 -2.68
C ARG A 75 13.29 6.68 -3.89
N ALA A 76 12.74 7.73 -4.50
CA ALA A 76 13.42 8.47 -5.55
C ALA A 76 14.70 9.13 -5.00
N GLU A 77 14.67 9.60 -3.74
CA GLU A 77 15.80 10.17 -3.01
C GLU A 77 16.69 9.09 -2.37
N ASN A 78 16.94 7.98 -3.07
CA ASN A 78 17.86 6.97 -2.57
C ASN A 78 19.33 7.38 -2.80
N ALA A 79 20.25 6.78 -2.05
CA ALA A 79 21.69 7.10 -2.10
C ALA A 79 22.32 6.87 -3.49
N SER A 80 21.65 6.14 -4.38
CA SER A 80 22.11 5.85 -5.73
C SER A 80 21.65 6.90 -6.75
N PHE A 81 20.76 7.83 -6.38
CA PHE A 81 20.15 8.84 -7.27
C PHE A 81 19.66 8.25 -8.60
N ASP A 82 19.12 7.03 -8.55
CA ASP A 82 18.63 6.37 -9.74
C ASP A 82 17.31 7.00 -10.23
N SER A 83 16.92 6.67 -11.46
CA SER A 83 15.69 7.18 -12.10
C SER A 83 14.36 6.88 -11.35
N GLY A 84 14.40 6.17 -10.22
CA GLY A 84 13.23 5.59 -9.56
C GLY A 84 12.66 4.38 -10.32
N ARG A 85 13.35 3.91 -11.36
CA ARG A 85 12.90 2.76 -12.16
C ARG A 85 12.99 1.47 -11.36
N LEU A 86 11.83 0.87 -11.09
CA LEU A 86 11.76 -0.42 -10.41
C LEU A 86 11.83 -1.60 -11.37
N THR A 87 12.43 -2.71 -10.92
CA THR A 87 12.48 -3.98 -11.64
C THR A 87 12.01 -5.11 -10.73
N LYS A 88 11.89 -6.33 -11.28
CA LYS A 88 11.52 -7.52 -10.51
C LYS A 88 12.42 -7.74 -9.28
N ALA A 89 13.72 -7.44 -9.39
CA ALA A 89 14.69 -7.61 -8.31
C ALA A 89 14.36 -6.77 -7.05
N HIS A 90 13.63 -5.66 -7.21
CA HIS A 90 13.21 -4.83 -6.09
C HIS A 90 11.98 -5.39 -5.36
N ALA A 91 11.29 -6.37 -5.94
CA ALA A 91 10.08 -6.96 -5.38
C ALA A 91 10.32 -8.37 -4.83
N GLU A 92 11.49 -8.60 -4.22
CA GLU A 92 11.90 -9.91 -3.70
C GLU A 92 11.84 -9.98 -2.16
N GLY A 93 11.66 -11.19 -1.64
CA GLY A 93 11.77 -11.52 -0.21
C GLY A 93 11.03 -10.57 0.73
N GLU A 94 11.80 -9.93 1.60
CA GLU A 94 11.33 -9.03 2.66
C GLU A 94 10.64 -7.78 2.09
N THR A 95 11.14 -7.21 0.98
CA THR A 95 10.54 -6.01 0.38
C THR A 95 9.11 -6.31 -0.07
N ALA A 96 8.89 -7.42 -0.78
CA ALA A 96 7.55 -7.80 -1.21
C ALA A 96 6.60 -8.05 -0.03
N HIS A 97 7.12 -8.62 1.07
CA HIS A 97 6.36 -8.83 2.29
C HIS A 97 5.96 -7.52 2.96
N LYS A 98 6.91 -6.59 3.14
CA LYS A 98 6.65 -5.27 3.73
C LYS A 98 5.70 -4.42 2.88
N ILE A 99 5.77 -4.50 1.55
CA ILE A 99 4.81 -3.82 0.68
C ILE A 99 3.40 -4.38 0.88
N ARG A 100 3.22 -5.71 0.97
CA ARG A 100 1.91 -6.31 1.30
C ARG A 100 1.42 -5.90 2.68
N ALA A 101 2.29 -5.90 3.69
CA ALA A 101 1.96 -5.42 5.03
C ALA A 101 1.51 -3.95 5.00
N GLY A 102 2.20 -3.09 4.25
CA GLY A 102 1.81 -1.69 4.08
C GLY A 102 0.49 -1.50 3.33
N PHE A 103 0.13 -2.38 2.41
CA PHE A 103 -1.22 -2.34 1.85
C PHE A 103 -2.28 -2.74 2.87
N LEU A 104 -2.03 -3.79 3.66
CA LEU A 104 -2.95 -4.25 4.70
C LEU A 104 -3.26 -3.18 5.75
N THR A 105 -2.27 -2.35 6.14
CA THR A 105 -2.49 -1.24 7.08
C THR A 105 -3.39 -0.14 6.51
N LEU A 106 -3.42 0.03 5.19
CA LEU A 106 -4.23 1.05 4.53
C LEU A 106 -5.64 0.58 4.18
N LEU A 107 -5.87 -0.74 4.06
CA LEU A 107 -7.14 -1.28 3.58
C LEU A 107 -8.35 -0.78 4.39
N VAL A 108 -9.31 -0.21 3.66
CA VAL A 108 -10.54 0.37 4.19
C VAL A 108 -11.69 0.09 3.23
N ASP A 109 -12.88 -0.17 3.77
CA ASP A 109 -14.10 -0.31 2.98
C ASP A 109 -14.83 1.04 2.77
N ARG A 110 -15.95 0.99 2.04
CA ARG A 110 -16.81 2.15 1.76
C ARG A 110 -17.34 2.85 3.02
N ASP A 111 -17.51 2.12 4.11
CA ASP A 111 -18.07 2.61 5.38
C ASP A 111 -16.97 3.07 6.35
N ARG A 112 -15.73 3.21 5.85
CA ARG A 112 -14.53 3.59 6.59
C ARG A 112 -14.09 2.57 7.64
N LYS A 113 -14.57 1.34 7.58
CA LYS A 113 -14.07 0.25 8.41
C LYS A 113 -12.69 -0.16 7.91
N ARG A 114 -11.71 -0.23 8.82
CA ARG A 114 -10.37 -0.74 8.52
C ARG A 114 -10.39 -2.26 8.43
N TYR A 115 -9.59 -2.80 7.51
CA TYR A 115 -9.45 -4.26 7.36
C TYR A 115 -8.76 -4.88 8.57
N MET A 116 -7.72 -4.20 9.07
CA MET A 116 -7.04 -4.55 10.31
C MET A 116 -7.39 -3.51 11.36
N THR A 117 -7.81 -3.97 12.53
CA THR A 117 -7.83 -3.14 13.74
C THR A 117 -6.44 -3.21 14.34
N MET A 118 -5.75 -2.07 14.44
CA MET A 118 -4.50 -1.99 15.19
C MET A 118 -4.90 -1.69 16.65
N GLU A 119 -4.76 -2.68 17.54
CA GLU A 119 -4.87 -2.48 18.99
C GLU A 119 -3.58 -1.89 19.56
#